data_AF-A0A0K1W1D6-F1
#
_entry.id   AF-A0A0K1W1D6-F1
#
_cell.length_a   1.000
_cell.length_b   1.000
_cell.length_c   1.000
_cell.angle_alpha   90.00
_cell.angle_beta   90.00
_cell.angle_gamma   90.00
#
_symmetry.space_group_name_H-M   'P 1'
#
loop_
_entity.id
_entity.type
_entity.pdbx_description
1 polymer ?
#
loop_
_entity_poly.entity_id
_entity_poly.type
_entity_poly.pdbx_seq_one_letter_code
_entity_poly.pdbx_strand_id
1 'polypeptide(L)' 'MNNFNELLDEIKNISTKLNDPSTKMEDAIDLFKKGTKLINDAKELLQNLEGEVKKVMEDNKIVDFE' A
#
# COMPACT_ATOMS: atom_id res chain seq x y z
N MET A 1 5.90 11.73 0.27
CA MET A 1 5.66 10.30 0.56
C MET A 1 4.16 10.18 0.70
N ASN A 2 3.49 9.48 -0.21
CA ASN A 2 2.03 9.36 -0.15
C ASN A 2 1.64 8.55 1.09
N ASN A 3 0.59 8.96 1.79
CA ASN A 3 0.09 8.16 2.92
C ASN A 3 -0.71 6.95 2.39
N PHE A 4 -0.93 5.95 3.24
CA PHE A 4 -1.61 4.71 2.85
C PHE A 4 -3.00 4.93 2.23
N ASN A 5 -3.76 5.91 2.71
CA ASN A 5 -5.10 6.20 2.19
C ASN A 5 -5.04 6.77 0.77
N GLU A 6 -4.08 7.64 0.49
CA GLU A 6 -3.85 8.18 -0.86
C GLU A 6 -3.49 7.08 -1.85
N LEU A 7 -2.60 6.15 -1.45
CA LEU A 7 -2.27 4.98 -2.27
C LEU A 7 -3.50 4.11 -2.53
N LEU A 8 -4.31 3.87 -1.50
CA LEU A 8 -5.51 3.05 -1.59
C LEU A 8 -6.55 3.67 -2.53
N ASP A 9 -6.75 4.98 -2.47
CA ASP A 9 -7.70 5.67 -3.34
C ASP A 9 -7.22 5.70 -4.80
N GLU A 10 -5.92 5.82 -5.03
CA GLU A 10 -5.34 5.72 -6.36
C GLU A 10 -5.48 4.29 -6.94
N ILE A 11 -5.28 3.26 -6.12
CA ILE A 11 -5.51 1.85 -6.51
C ILE A 11 -6.98 1.63 -6.88
N LYS A 12 -7.93 2.16 -6.10
CA LYS A 12 -9.37 2.07 -6.41
C LYS A 12 -9.67 2.75 -7.74
N ASN A 13 -9.14 3.95 -7.97
CA ASN A 13 -9.34 4.68 -9.23
C ASN A 13 -8.78 3.91 -10.44
N ILE A 14 -7.60 3.31 -10.30
CA ILE A 14 -7.03 2.44 -11.35
C ILE A 14 -7.93 1.25 -11.61
N SER A 15 -8.44 0.59 -10.56
CA SER A 15 -9.39 -0.52 -10.70
C SER A 15 -10.67 -0.10 -11.42
N THR A 16 -11.23 1.07 -11.09
CA THR A 16 -12.38 1.63 -11.80
C THR A 16 -12.09 1.81 -13.29
N LYS A 17 -10.93 2.40 -13.64
CA LYS A 17 -10.53 2.62 -15.04
C LYS A 17 -10.30 1.31 -15.79
N LEU A 18 -9.68 0.31 -15.17
CA LEU A 18 -9.46 -1.00 -15.78
C LEU A 18 -10.77 -1.75 -16.10
N ASN A 19 -11.84 -1.48 -15.34
CA ASN A 19 -13.15 -2.05 -15.57
C ASN A 19 -14.03 -1.22 -16.52
N ASP A 20 -13.55 -0.06 -16.98
CA ASP A 20 -14.26 0.79 -17.92
C ASP A 20 -14.10 0.23 -19.36
N PRO A 21 -15.20 -0.08 -20.07
CA PRO A 21 -15.15 -0.59 -21.45
C PRO A 21 -14.51 0.38 -22.46
N SER A 22 -14.42 1.67 -22.12
CA SER A 22 -13.79 2.70 -22.96
C SER A 22 -12.27 2.77 -22.80
N THR A 23 -11.70 2.08 -21.81
CA THR A 23 -10.26 2.03 -21.60
C THR A 23 -9.59 1.25 -22.72
N LYS A 24 -8.64 1.89 -23.41
CA LYS A 24 -7.88 1.25 -24.49
C LYS A 24 -6.92 0.22 -23.90
N MET A 25 -6.58 -0.79 -24.69
CA MET A 25 -5.67 -1.86 -24.27
C MET A 25 -4.29 -1.34 -23.82
N GLU A 26 -3.74 -0.35 -24.54
CA GLU A 26 -2.46 0.27 -24.19
C GLU A 26 -2.53 0.97 -22.83
N ASP A 27 -3.60 1.76 -22.61
CA ASP A 27 -3.86 2.42 -21.33
C ASP A 27 -4.08 1.40 -20.21
N ALA A 28 -4.75 0.27 -20.49
CA ALA A 28 -4.98 -0.79 -19.53
C ALA A 28 -3.67 -1.44 -19.07
N ILE A 29 -2.71 -1.66 -19.98
CA ILE A 29 -1.39 -2.21 -19.64
C ILE A 29 -0.64 -1.25 -18.71
N ASP A 30 -0.67 0.04 -18.99
CA ASP A 30 0.02 1.04 -18.17
C ASP A 30 -0.67 1.23 -16.80
N LEU A 31 -2.00 1.24 -16.77
CA LEU A 31 -2.78 1.23 -15.53
C LEU A 31 -2.48 0.00 -14.68
N PHE A 32 -2.36 -1.18 -15.29
CA PHE A 32 -2.04 -2.42 -14.57
C PHE A 32 -0.64 -2.38 -13.96
N LYS A 33 0.38 -1.95 -14.72
CA LYS A 33 1.74 -1.76 -14.22
C LYS A 33 1.77 -0.77 -13.06
N LYS A 34 1.09 0.37 -13.21
CA LYS A 34 0.99 1.39 -12.18
C LYS A 34 0.30 0.86 -10.93
N GLY A 35 -0.83 0.17 -11.09
CA GLY A 35 -1.57 -0.44 -9.99
C GLY A 35 -0.73 -1.44 -9.21
N THR A 36 0.02 -2.30 -9.91
CA THR A 36 0.93 -3.28 -9.29
C THR A 36 2.01 -2.59 -8.45
N LYS A 37 2.59 -1.50 -8.98
CA LYS A 37 3.57 -0.72 -8.22
C LYS A 37 2.95 -0.14 -6.95
N LEU A 38 1.79 0.51 -7.04
CA LEU A 38 1.12 1.12 -5.88
C LEU A 38 0.73 0.07 -4.82
N ILE A 39 0.32 -1.13 -5.23
CA ILE A 39 0.03 -2.24 -4.30
C ILE A 39 1.30 -2.65 -3.55
N ASN A 40 2.44 -2.72 -4.22
CA ASN A 40 3.71 -3.04 -3.57
C ASN A 40 4.12 -1.93 -2.58
N ASP A 41 4.00 -0.67 -2.98
CA ASP A 41 4.32 0.47 -2.11
C ASP A 41 3.42 0.48 -0.86
N ALA A 42 2.12 0.19 -1.01
CA ALA A 42 1.19 0.09 0.10
C ALA A 42 1.51 -1.09 1.04
N LYS A 43 1.93 -2.22 0.46
CA LYS A 43 2.37 -3.40 1.23
C LYS A 43 3.61 -3.10 2.07
N GLU A 44 4.60 -2.43 1.49
CA GLU A 44 5.82 -2.03 2.20
C GLU A 44 5.50 -1.10 3.37
N LEU A 45 4.60 -0.14 3.18
CA LEU A 45 4.16 0.78 4.23
C LEU A 45 3.53 0.03 5.42
N LEU A 46 2.68 -0.96 5.15
CA LEU A 46 2.09 -1.81 6.20
C LEU A 46 3.12 -2.68 6.90
N GLN A 47 4.08 -3.26 6.16
CA GLN A 47 5.15 -4.07 6.75
C GLN A 47 6.07 -3.25 7.66
N ASN A 48 6.37 -2.02 7.28
CA ASN A 48 7.15 -1.10 8.10
C ASN A 48 6.40 -0.75 9.39
N LEU A 49 5.11 -0.42 9.31
CA LEU A 49 4.26 -0.18 10.48
C LEU A 49 4.18 -1.40 11.41
N GLU A 50 4.04 -2.61 10.85
CA GLU A 50 4.06 -3.84 11.64
C GLU A 50 5.40 -4.02 12.38
N GLY A 51 6.52 -3.74 11.71
CA GLY A 51 7.85 -3.79 12.31
C GLY A 51 8.05 -2.77 13.42
N GLU A 52 7.55 -1.54 13.24
CA GLU A 52 7.59 -0.49 14.27
C GLU A 52 6.75 -0.88 15.49
N VAL A 53 5.53 -1.40 15.29
CA VAL A 53 4.67 -1.87 16.38
C VAL A 53 5.34 -3.02 17.15
N LYS A 54 5.94 -3.98 16.44
CA LYS A 54 6.67 -5.09 17.08
C LYS A 54 7.82 -4.59 17.96
N LYS A 55 8.64 -3.66 17.45
CA LYS A 55 9.72 -3.05 18.24
C LYS A 55 9.20 -2.37 19.50
N VAL A 56 8.16 -1.55 19.39
CA VAL A 56 7.55 -0.88 20.56
C VAL A 56 7.02 -1.90 21.57
N MET A 57 6.43 -3.01 21.11
CA MET A 57 5.97 -4.09 22.00
C MET A 57 7.11 -4.86 22.66
N GLU A 58 8.25 -5.03 21.98
CA GLU A 58 9.46 -5.64 22.54
C GLU A 58 10.14 -4.71 23.55
N ASP A 59 10.29 -3.43 23.22
CA ASP A 59 10.92 -2.41 24.07
C ASP A 59 10.10 -2.15 25.35
N ASN A 60 8.76 -2.15 25.27
CA ASN A 60 7.89 -2.01 26.43
C ASN A 60 7.87 -3.26 27.34
N LYS A 61 8.39 -4.41 26.89
CA LYS A 61 8.59 -5.60 27.74
C LYS A 61 9.92 -5.60 28.49
N ILE A 62 10.83 -4.67 28.20
CA ILE A 62 12.13 -4.56 28.90
C ILE A 62 12.00 -3.75 30.21
N VAL A 63 10.84 -3.13 30.48
CA VAL A 63 10.55 -2.45 31.77
C VAL A 63 9.67 -3.33 32.67
N ASP A 64 10.05 -4.58 32.86
CA ASP A 64 9.76 -5.29 34.12
C ASP A 64 11.09 -5.34 34.89
N PHE A 65 11.37 -4.26 35.61
CA PHE A 65 12.36 -4.28 36.69
C PHE A 65 11.62 -4.59 37.99
N GLU A 66 11.94 -5.76 38.54
CA GLU A 66 11.55 -6.35 39.85
C GLU A 66 10.23 -7.13 39.92
#